data_AF-A0A482Y7V3-F1
#
_entry.id   AF-A0A482Y7V3-F1
#
_cell.length_a   1.000
_cell.length_b   1.000
_cell.length_c   1.000
_cell.angle_alpha   90.00
_cell.angle_beta   90.00
_cell.angle_gamma   90.00
#
_symmetry.space_group_name_H-M   'P 1'
#
loop_
_entity.id
_entity.type
_entity.pdbx_description
1 polymer ?
#
loop_
_entity_poly.entity_id
_entity_poly.type
_entity_poly.pdbx_seq_one_letter_code
_entity_poly.pdbx_strand_id
1 'polypeptide(L)'
;MGEPSRWQSLKRTFNKFVSQYRETNLGFVALSVASVLFGINGFVSFSRHRLVLGGGAITCISLSLAYNYKIGRPFGIDITCTPTHIVDGERQPDTMSEQRGIAMIQDGELVLHSTVQLSRFTNEFELYLETSAEIEAELRTIPKSEHKYDPEENVLWCEEVNEFDFPLIIEVFPKRGVAEGGRYHKLKIVDQNSGRSLVGFDILNVGH
;
A
#
# COMPACT_ATOMS: atom_id res chain seq x y z
N MET A 1 -26.47 -48.45 -11.86
CA MET A 1 -25.34 -47.51 -11.72
C MET A 1 -25.81 -46.18 -12.33
N GLY A 2 -26.19 -45.22 -11.48
CA GLY A 2 -26.78 -43.95 -11.94
C GLY A 2 -25.70 -42.95 -12.36
N GLU A 3 -25.92 -42.27 -13.49
CA GLU A 3 -25.06 -41.20 -13.96
C GLU A 3 -24.86 -40.13 -12.87
N PRO A 4 -23.63 -39.65 -12.64
CA PRO A 4 -23.39 -38.61 -11.66
C PRO A 4 -24.18 -37.36 -12.06
N SER A 5 -25.04 -36.93 -11.14
CA SER A 5 -25.80 -35.67 -11.22
C SER A 5 -24.89 -34.56 -11.74
N ARG A 6 -25.34 -33.84 -12.77
CA ARG A 6 -24.62 -32.70 -13.39
C ARG A 6 -24.07 -31.73 -12.35
N TRP A 7 -24.74 -31.62 -11.21
CA TRP A 7 -24.35 -30.85 -10.04
C TRP A 7 -23.06 -31.35 -9.36
N GLN A 8 -22.88 -32.66 -9.21
CA GLN A 8 -21.67 -33.22 -8.60
C GLN A 8 -20.45 -33.07 -9.50
N SER A 9 -20.65 -33.13 -10.82
CA SER A 9 -19.61 -32.80 -11.79
C SER A 9 -19.23 -31.33 -11.73
N LEU A 10 -20.23 -30.42 -11.71
CA LEU A 10 -20.04 -28.98 -11.52
C LEU A 10 -19.29 -28.64 -10.22
N LYS A 11 -19.64 -29.28 -9.11
CA LYS A 11 -19.00 -29.06 -7.81
C LYS A 11 -17.54 -29.52 -7.79
N ARG A 12 -17.23 -30.65 -8.44
CA ARG A 12 -15.84 -31.13 -8.56
C ARG A 12 -15.00 -30.25 -9.48
N THR A 13 -15.59 -29.78 -10.58
CA THR A 13 -14.92 -28.83 -11.49
C THR A 13 -14.69 -27.48 -10.81
N PHE A 14 -15.66 -26.99 -10.02
CA PHE A 14 -15.52 -25.79 -9.21
C PHE A 14 -14.44 -25.94 -8.14
N ASN A 15 -14.36 -27.08 -7.45
CA ASN A 15 -13.34 -27.29 -6.43
C ASN A 15 -11.93 -27.45 -7.03
N LYS A 16 -11.80 -28.09 -8.20
CA LYS A 16 -10.52 -28.12 -8.94
C LYS A 16 -10.15 -26.74 -9.50
N PHE A 17 -11.15 -25.97 -9.93
CA PHE A 17 -10.98 -24.57 -10.34
C PHE A 17 -10.48 -23.72 -9.17
N VAL A 18 -11.11 -23.82 -7.99
CA VAL A 18 -10.70 -23.09 -6.78
C VAL A 18 -9.30 -23.50 -6.30
N SER A 19 -8.91 -24.78 -6.45
CA SER A 19 -7.55 -25.21 -6.09
C SER A 19 -6.50 -24.75 -7.11
N GLN A 20 -6.80 -24.73 -8.41
CA GLN A 20 -5.91 -24.20 -9.46
C GLN A 20 -5.88 -22.67 -9.51
N TYR A 21 -6.95 -22.00 -9.07
CA TYR A 21 -7.11 -20.54 -8.94
C TYR A 21 -6.13 -19.92 -7.93
N ARG A 22 -5.69 -20.72 -6.96
CA ARG A 22 -4.80 -20.27 -5.88
C ARG A 22 -3.33 -20.15 -6.30
N GLU A 23 -2.94 -20.66 -7.47
CA GLU A 23 -1.52 -20.81 -7.85
C GLU A 23 -1.04 -20.03 -9.08
N THR A 24 -1.87 -19.35 -9.90
CA THR A 24 -1.32 -18.65 -11.10
C THR A 24 -2.07 -17.38 -11.53
N ASN A 25 -1.29 -16.37 -11.96
CA ASN A 25 -1.60 -15.15 -12.75
C ASN A 25 -3.08 -14.91 -13.11
N LEU A 26 -3.88 -14.49 -12.12
CA LEU A 26 -5.34 -14.35 -12.20
C LEU A 26 -5.84 -13.35 -13.27
N GLY A 27 -5.03 -12.35 -13.63
CA GLY A 27 -5.35 -11.42 -14.72
C GLY A 27 -5.40 -12.10 -16.10
N PHE A 28 -4.52 -13.08 -16.33
CA PHE A 28 -4.39 -13.76 -17.62
C PHE A 28 -5.56 -14.74 -17.86
N VAL A 29 -6.04 -15.39 -16.80
CA VAL A 29 -7.17 -16.33 -16.87
C VAL A 29 -8.50 -15.58 -17.05
N ALA A 30 -8.70 -14.44 -16.38
CA ALA A 30 -9.90 -13.63 -16.55
C ALA A 30 -10.03 -13.06 -17.97
N LEU A 31 -8.92 -12.57 -18.54
CA LEU A 31 -8.86 -12.12 -19.93
C LEU A 31 -9.10 -13.28 -20.91
N SER A 32 -8.45 -14.44 -20.70
CA SER A 32 -8.63 -15.62 -21.55
C SER A 32 -10.07 -16.16 -21.54
N VAL A 33 -10.70 -16.22 -20.36
CA VAL A 33 -12.10 -16.67 -20.21
C VAL A 33 -13.07 -15.67 -20.83
N ALA A 34 -12.84 -14.36 -20.65
CA ALA A 34 -13.64 -13.33 -21.29
C ALA A 34 -13.53 -13.43 -22.83
N SER A 35 -12.32 -13.59 -23.39
CA SER A 35 -12.11 -13.76 -24.83
C SER A 35 -12.80 -15.01 -25.39
N VAL A 36 -12.81 -16.12 -24.67
CA VAL A 36 -13.53 -17.35 -25.06
C VAL A 36 -15.05 -17.13 -25.01
N LEU A 37 -15.58 -16.46 -23.99
CA LEU A 37 -17.00 -16.14 -23.88
C LEU A 37 -17.46 -15.17 -24.98
N PHE A 38 -16.65 -14.17 -25.32
CA PHE A 38 -16.90 -13.27 -26.47
C PHE A 38 -16.81 -14.00 -27.81
N GLY A 39 -15.85 -14.92 -27.97
CA GLY A 39 -15.74 -15.75 -29.17
C GLY A 39 -16.97 -16.65 -29.39
N ILE A 40 -17.44 -17.32 -28.34
CA ILE A 40 -18.65 -18.18 -28.39
C ILE A 40 -19.91 -17.34 -28.64
N ASN A 41 -19.98 -16.11 -28.09
CA ASN A 41 -21.09 -15.18 -28.34
C ASN A 41 -21.30 -14.88 -29.84
N GLY A 42 -20.21 -14.87 -30.63
CA GLY A 42 -20.27 -14.70 -32.08
C GLY A 42 -20.97 -15.84 -32.83
N PHE A 43 -20.93 -17.07 -32.31
CA PHE A 43 -21.46 -18.27 -32.97
C PHE A 43 -22.92 -18.61 -32.59
N VAL A 44 -23.46 -18.05 -31.51
CA VAL A 44 -24.81 -18.37 -31.03
C VAL A 44 -25.84 -17.50 -31.75
N SER A 45 -26.81 -18.08 -32.46
CA SER A 45 -27.84 -17.34 -33.24
C SER A 45 -29.01 -16.81 -32.39
N PHE A 46 -29.23 -17.35 -31.18
CA PHE A 46 -30.36 -16.97 -30.32
C PHE A 46 -30.05 -15.79 -29.38
N SER A 47 -30.87 -14.73 -29.46
CA SER A 47 -30.68 -13.45 -28.76
C SER A 47 -30.58 -13.57 -27.24
N ARG A 48 -31.35 -14.47 -26.62
CA ARG A 48 -31.33 -14.67 -25.15
C ARG A 48 -30.02 -15.27 -24.63
N HIS A 49 -29.40 -16.16 -25.39
CA HIS A 49 -28.13 -16.78 -24.99
C HIS A 49 -26.93 -15.83 -25.17
N ARG A 50 -26.99 -14.94 -26.18
CA ARG A 50 -26.00 -13.87 -26.33
C ARG A 50 -25.96 -12.92 -25.14
N LEU A 51 -27.13 -12.53 -24.61
CA LEU A 51 -27.22 -11.65 -23.44
C LEU A 51 -26.67 -12.31 -22.18
N VAL A 52 -26.95 -13.61 -21.97
CA VAL A 52 -26.43 -14.35 -20.80
C VAL A 52 -24.91 -14.54 -20.89
N LEU A 53 -24.38 -14.86 -22.07
CA LEU A 53 -22.94 -15.04 -22.28
C LEU A 53 -22.17 -13.72 -22.19
N GLY A 54 -22.71 -12.64 -22.79
CA GLY A 54 -22.15 -11.29 -22.68
C GLY A 54 -22.19 -10.76 -21.25
N GLY A 55 -23.31 -10.94 -20.54
CA GLY A 55 -23.43 -10.60 -19.13
C GLY A 55 -22.46 -11.38 -18.24
N GLY A 56 -22.27 -12.68 -18.52
CA GLY A 56 -21.28 -13.52 -17.86
C GLY A 56 -19.85 -13.02 -18.06
N ALA A 57 -19.47 -12.65 -19.29
CA ALA A 57 -18.15 -12.12 -19.60
C ALA A 57 -17.89 -10.78 -18.85
N ILE A 58 -18.86 -9.87 -18.87
CA ILE A 58 -18.77 -8.60 -18.13
C ILE A 58 -18.64 -8.86 -16.63
N THR A 59 -19.43 -9.78 -16.09
CA THR A 59 -19.39 -10.14 -14.66
C THR A 59 -18.02 -10.70 -14.27
N CYS A 60 -17.41 -11.56 -15.09
CA CYS A 60 -16.06 -12.08 -14.86
C CYS A 60 -14.99 -10.98 -14.89
N ILE A 61 -15.08 -10.04 -15.83
CA ILE A 61 -14.19 -8.87 -15.90
C ILE A 61 -14.38 -7.99 -14.67
N SER A 62 -15.62 -7.67 -14.30
CA SER A 62 -15.96 -6.85 -13.14
C SER A 62 -15.52 -7.50 -11.83
N LEU A 63 -15.67 -8.83 -11.67
CA LEU A 63 -15.17 -9.57 -10.51
C LEU A 63 -13.65 -9.58 -10.47
N SER A 64 -12.97 -9.74 -11.60
CA SER A 64 -11.50 -9.67 -11.67
C SER A 64 -10.99 -8.28 -11.31
N LEU A 65 -11.63 -7.23 -11.81
CA LEU A 65 -11.36 -5.84 -11.42
C LEU A 65 -11.64 -5.59 -9.95
N ALA A 66 -12.79 -6.03 -9.43
CA ALA A 66 -13.16 -5.88 -8.02
C ALA A 66 -12.25 -6.70 -7.09
N TYR A 67 -11.75 -7.85 -7.53
CA TYR A 67 -10.81 -8.69 -6.79
C TYR A 67 -9.41 -8.07 -6.77
N ASN A 68 -8.92 -7.57 -7.92
CA ASN A 68 -7.69 -6.76 -7.97
C ASN A 68 -7.84 -5.51 -7.09
N TYR A 69 -9.02 -4.89 -7.07
CA TYR A 69 -9.31 -3.75 -6.21
C TYR A 69 -9.36 -4.11 -4.72
N LYS A 70 -9.80 -5.32 -4.36
CA LYS A 70 -9.91 -5.76 -2.96
C LYS A 70 -8.63 -6.37 -2.38
N ILE A 71 -7.83 -7.06 -3.19
CA ILE A 71 -6.57 -7.70 -2.76
C ILE A 71 -5.36 -6.82 -3.09
N GLY A 72 -5.46 -5.95 -4.08
CA GLY A 72 -4.56 -4.81 -4.25
C GLY A 72 -4.90 -3.71 -3.25
N ARG A 73 -4.57 -3.90 -1.97
CA ARG A 73 -4.36 -2.78 -1.05
C ARG A 73 -2.94 -2.25 -1.23
N PRO A 74 -2.72 -0.93 -1.24
CA PRO A 74 -3.42 0.09 -2.01
C PRO A 74 -2.74 0.31 -3.39
N PHE A 75 -3.42 1.00 -4.29
CA PHE A 75 -2.98 1.36 -5.66
C PHE A 75 -1.78 2.32 -5.70
N GLY A 76 -0.65 1.96 -5.10
CA GLY A 76 0.58 2.75 -5.16
C GLY A 76 1.53 2.31 -4.06
N ILE A 77 1.33 2.87 -2.87
CA ILE A 77 2.27 2.82 -1.75
C ILE A 77 1.47 2.63 -0.45
N ASP A 78 1.88 1.66 0.38
CA ASP A 78 1.48 1.54 1.78
C ASP A 78 2.69 1.81 2.67
N ILE A 79 2.48 2.47 3.80
CA ILE A 79 3.55 2.76 4.75
C ILE A 79 3.04 2.46 6.15
N THR A 80 3.79 1.64 6.86
CA THR A 80 3.61 1.42 8.29
C THR A 80 4.72 2.14 9.02
N CYS A 81 4.40 2.88 10.07
CA CYS A 81 5.35 3.68 10.83
C CYS A 81 5.20 3.38 12.32
N THR A 82 6.29 2.96 12.95
CA THR A 82 6.37 2.74 14.39
C THR A 82 7.29 3.80 15.01
N PRO A 83 6.75 4.73 15.81
CA PRO A 83 7.56 5.68 16.56
C PRO A 83 8.38 5.00 17.64
N THR A 84 9.43 5.66 18.10
CA THR A 84 10.25 5.21 19.24
C THR A 84 10.15 6.18 20.41
N HIS A 85 10.36 5.65 21.60
CA HIS A 85 10.50 6.41 22.83
C HIS A 85 11.71 5.90 23.62
N ILE A 86 12.25 6.71 24.51
CA ILE A 86 13.40 6.38 25.35
C ILE A 86 12.89 5.76 26.65
N VAL A 87 13.36 4.55 26.95
CA VAL A 87 13.16 3.84 28.23
C VAL A 87 14.54 3.45 28.75
N ASP A 88 14.88 3.91 29.95
CA ASP A 88 16.17 3.62 30.60
C ASP A 88 17.42 3.96 29.75
N GLY A 89 17.32 5.00 28.91
CA GLY A 89 18.41 5.46 28.04
C GLY A 89 18.51 4.71 26.70
N GLU A 90 17.64 3.74 26.44
CA GLU A 90 17.56 3.02 25.17
C GLU A 90 16.28 3.37 24.39
N ARG A 91 16.39 3.49 23.06
CA ARG A 91 15.22 3.70 22.19
C ARG A 91 14.46 2.39 22.00
N GLN A 92 13.20 2.37 22.39
CA GLN A 92 12.29 1.24 22.23
C GLN A 92 11.09 1.60 21.34
N PRO A 93 10.50 0.64 20.60
CA PRO A 93 9.30 0.88 19.81
C PRO A 93 8.13 1.31 20.70
N ASP A 94 7.46 2.39 20.34
CA ASP A 94 6.25 2.88 21.01
C ASP A 94 4.99 2.45 20.25
N THR A 95 4.56 1.22 20.52
CA THR A 95 3.34 0.67 19.90
C THR A 95 2.06 1.39 20.34
N MET A 96 2.08 2.11 21.47
CA MET A 96 0.93 2.86 21.96
C MET A 96 0.77 4.19 21.21
N SER A 97 1.89 4.84 20.90
CA SER A 97 1.96 6.02 20.03
C SER A 97 1.56 5.72 18.59
N GLU A 98 1.94 4.56 18.06
CA GLU A 98 1.52 4.07 16.74
C GLU A 98 -0.01 4.05 16.61
N GLN A 99 -0.71 3.46 17.59
CA GLN A 99 -2.17 3.34 17.58
C GLN A 99 -2.91 4.67 17.74
N ARG A 100 -2.27 5.66 18.38
CA ARG A 100 -2.86 6.97 18.68
C ARG A 100 -2.55 8.01 17.63
N GLY A 101 -1.61 7.76 16.73
CA GLY A 101 -1.11 8.75 15.78
C GLY A 101 -0.40 9.91 16.46
N ILE A 102 0.15 9.70 17.66
CA ILE A 102 0.86 10.73 18.43
C ILE A 102 2.27 10.23 18.69
N ALA A 103 3.30 11.00 18.36
CA ALA A 103 4.69 10.65 18.63
C ALA A 103 5.41 11.77 19.40
N MET A 104 6.45 11.43 20.16
CA MET A 104 7.09 12.35 21.09
C MET A 104 8.57 12.58 20.74
N ILE A 105 8.97 13.85 20.62
CA ILE A 105 10.39 14.22 20.56
C ILE A 105 10.92 14.19 21.99
N GLN A 106 11.88 13.29 22.24
CA GLN A 106 12.51 13.09 23.54
C GLN A 106 14.02 13.26 23.37
N ASP A 107 14.64 14.07 24.23
CA ASP A 107 16.08 14.35 24.16
C ASP A 107 16.53 14.90 22.79
N GLY A 108 15.74 15.81 22.22
CA GLY A 108 16.07 16.53 20.99
C GLY A 108 15.70 15.83 19.68
N GLU A 109 15.32 14.56 19.69
CA GLU A 109 14.92 13.85 18.46
C GLU A 109 13.83 12.77 18.70
N LEU A 110 13.05 12.51 17.67
CA LEU A 110 12.16 11.36 17.53
C LEU A 110 12.63 10.52 16.34
N VAL A 111 12.68 9.20 16.51
CA VAL A 111 13.00 8.28 15.41
C VAL A 111 11.76 7.46 15.08
N LEU A 112 11.38 7.43 13.80
CA LEU A 112 10.30 6.62 13.26
C LEU A 112 10.88 5.50 12.41
N HIS A 113 10.59 4.26 12.79
CA HIS A 113 10.89 3.08 11.97
C HIS A 113 9.71 2.77 11.08
N SER A 114 9.91 2.85 9.78
CA SER A 114 8.84 2.66 8.82
C SER A 114 9.15 1.52 7.86
N THR A 115 8.12 0.83 7.39
CA THR A 115 8.22 -0.15 6.31
C THR A 115 7.30 0.30 5.18
N VAL A 116 7.88 0.45 3.99
CA VAL A 116 7.17 0.85 2.78
C VAL A 116 6.90 -0.39 1.95
N GLN A 117 5.65 -0.57 1.56
CA GLN A 117 5.22 -1.63 0.65
C GLN A 117 4.60 -1.01 -0.61
N LEU A 118 5.24 -1.25 -1.74
CA LEU A 118 4.80 -0.81 -3.04
C LEU A 118 3.95 -1.89 -3.71
N SER A 119 2.93 -1.44 -4.46
CA SER A 119 2.23 -2.33 -5.37
C SER A 119 3.17 -2.81 -6.47
N ARG A 120 3.01 -4.06 -6.93
CA ARG A 120 3.77 -4.62 -8.07
C ARG A 120 3.55 -3.87 -9.40
N PHE A 121 2.59 -2.96 -9.44
CA PHE A 121 2.28 -2.11 -10.59
C PHE A 121 2.88 -0.71 -10.47
N THR A 122 3.55 -0.40 -9.35
CA THR A 122 4.23 0.87 -9.10
C THR A 122 5.63 0.78 -9.67
N ASN A 123 5.89 1.49 -10.77
CA ASN A 123 7.21 1.52 -11.40
C ASN A 123 8.06 2.71 -10.93
N GLU A 124 7.42 3.75 -10.40
CA GLU A 124 8.04 4.96 -9.88
C GLU A 124 7.27 5.45 -8.65
N PHE A 125 7.92 6.19 -7.77
CA PHE A 125 7.27 6.82 -6.62
C PHE A 125 7.96 8.11 -6.18
N GLU A 126 7.19 8.99 -5.53
CA GLU A 126 7.69 10.20 -4.87
C GLU A 126 7.03 10.34 -3.49
N LEU A 127 7.83 10.23 -2.43
CA LEU A 127 7.42 10.35 -1.04
C LEU A 127 7.92 11.66 -0.46
N TYR A 128 6.99 12.52 -0.06
CA TYR A 128 7.27 13.79 0.57
C TYR A 128 7.00 13.74 2.07
N LEU A 129 7.97 14.20 2.86
CA LEU A 129 7.84 14.36 4.29
C LEU A 129 7.34 15.79 4.59
N GLU A 130 6.03 15.92 4.76
CA GLU A 130 5.37 17.19 5.08
C GLU A 130 5.47 17.45 6.58
N THR A 131 6.15 18.53 6.98
CA THR A 131 6.29 18.94 8.38
C THR A 131 5.68 20.32 8.66
N SER A 132 5.33 20.57 9.92
CA SER A 132 5.00 21.91 10.40
C SER A 132 6.26 22.79 10.48
N ALA A 133 6.09 24.11 10.45
CA ALA A 133 7.20 25.06 10.36
C ALA A 133 8.23 24.94 11.50
N GLU A 134 7.82 24.44 12.66
CA GLU A 134 8.62 24.37 13.88
C GLU A 134 9.41 23.07 14.06
N ILE A 135 9.11 22.06 13.25
CA ILE A 135 9.82 20.77 13.27
C ILE A 135 10.42 20.49 11.89
N GLU A 136 11.45 19.67 11.90
CA GLU A 136 12.13 19.23 10.70
C GLU A 136 12.19 17.70 10.74
N ALA A 137 12.07 17.08 9.57
CA ALA A 137 12.12 15.64 9.43
C ALA A 137 13.08 15.32 8.30
N GLU A 138 13.95 14.36 8.52
CA GLU A 138 14.94 13.94 7.53
C GLU A 138 15.03 12.42 7.49
N LEU A 139 15.48 11.89 6.35
CA LEU A 139 15.85 10.48 6.25
C LEU A 139 17.23 10.26 6.83
N ARG A 140 17.32 9.35 7.80
CA ARG A 140 18.61 8.90 8.35
C ARG A 140 19.49 8.28 7.27
N THR A 141 18.88 7.55 6.34
CA THR A 141 19.58 6.85 5.26
C THR A 141 18.67 6.63 4.06
N ILE A 142 19.26 6.59 2.88
CA ILE A 142 18.57 6.23 1.65
C ILE A 142 18.34 4.70 1.67
N PRO A 143 17.08 4.21 1.61
CA PRO A 143 16.76 2.80 1.82
C PRO A 143 17.40 1.82 0.84
N LYS A 144 17.54 2.23 -0.42
CA LYS A 144 17.97 1.40 -1.55
C LYS A 144 18.83 2.20 -2.51
N SER A 145 19.65 1.49 -3.27
CA SER A 145 20.63 2.08 -4.20
C SER A 145 20.00 2.88 -5.34
N GLU A 146 18.82 2.49 -5.79
CA GLU A 146 18.06 3.10 -6.87
C GLU A 146 17.23 4.31 -6.41
N HIS A 147 17.13 4.54 -5.10
CA HIS A 147 16.40 5.67 -4.55
C HIS A 147 17.26 6.93 -4.53
N LYS A 148 16.63 8.07 -4.71
CA LYS A 148 17.23 9.40 -4.60
C LYS A 148 16.47 10.20 -3.55
N TYR A 149 17.20 10.99 -2.76
CA TYR A 149 16.62 11.82 -1.71
C TYR A 149 17.18 13.23 -1.81
N ASP A 150 16.29 14.22 -1.77
CA ASP A 150 16.63 15.64 -1.72
C ASP A 150 16.24 16.17 -0.32
N PRO A 151 17.22 16.53 0.52
CA PRO A 151 16.95 17.05 1.85
C PRO A 151 16.35 18.46 1.86
N GLU A 152 16.55 19.27 0.81
CA GLU A 152 16.00 20.63 0.77
C GLU A 152 14.50 20.61 0.49
N GLU A 153 14.07 19.74 -0.43
CA GLU A 153 12.67 19.53 -0.77
C GLU A 153 12.00 18.47 0.11
N ASN A 154 12.78 17.71 0.89
CA ASN A 154 12.32 16.62 1.75
C ASN A 154 11.55 15.51 0.99
N VAL A 155 12.05 15.19 -0.21
CA VAL A 155 11.43 14.22 -1.13
C VAL A 155 12.36 13.03 -1.36
N LEU A 156 11.84 11.81 -1.18
CA LEU A 156 12.44 10.55 -1.58
C LEU A 156 11.74 10.03 -2.83
N TRP A 157 12.46 9.80 -3.91
CA TRP A 157 11.89 9.29 -5.15
C TRP A 157 12.69 8.16 -5.78
N CYS A 158 12.01 7.45 -6.67
CA CYS A 158 12.59 6.43 -7.52
C CYS A 158 11.89 6.43 -8.87
N GLU A 159 12.67 6.45 -9.96
CA GLU A 159 12.17 6.42 -11.34
C GLU A 159 11.91 4.99 -11.83
N GLU A 160 12.62 4.00 -11.29
CA GLU A 160 12.52 2.60 -11.72
C GLU A 160 12.66 1.64 -10.52
N VAL A 161 11.51 1.16 -10.02
CA VAL A 161 11.41 0.34 -8.82
C VAL A 161 11.83 -1.11 -9.11
N ASN A 162 12.85 -1.58 -8.41
CA ASN A 162 13.28 -2.99 -8.43
C ASN A 162 12.83 -3.75 -7.18
N GLU A 163 12.80 -3.09 -6.02
CA GLU A 163 12.35 -3.65 -4.77
C GLU A 163 11.04 -3.01 -4.29
N PHE A 164 10.04 -3.85 -4.00
CA PHE A 164 8.70 -3.41 -3.62
C PHE A 164 8.46 -3.38 -2.11
N ASP A 165 9.45 -3.75 -1.30
CA ASP A 165 9.38 -3.70 0.15
C ASP A 165 10.73 -3.21 0.69
N PHE A 166 10.71 -2.14 1.47
CA PHE A 166 11.93 -1.58 2.05
C PHE A 166 11.70 -0.84 3.36
N PRO A 167 12.70 -0.87 4.27
CA PRO A 167 12.65 -0.08 5.50
C PRO A 167 12.98 1.40 5.22
N LEU A 168 12.37 2.29 5.99
CA LEU A 168 12.61 3.73 5.95
C LEU A 168 12.76 4.22 7.39
N ILE A 169 13.84 4.95 7.70
CA ILE A 169 14.06 5.52 9.03
C ILE A 169 14.01 7.04 8.91
N ILE A 170 13.04 7.64 9.59
CA ILE A 170 12.82 9.09 9.60
C ILE A 170 13.21 9.62 10.98
N GLU A 171 14.04 10.65 11.00
CA GLU A 171 14.40 11.40 12.20
C GLU A 171 13.63 12.70 12.19
N VAL A 172 13.06 13.07 13.34
CA VAL A 172 12.26 14.29 13.50
C VAL A 172 12.84 15.08 14.66
N PHE A 173 13.16 16.35 14.43
CA PHE A 173 13.79 17.21 15.42
C PHE A 173 13.15 18.60 15.44
N PRO A 174 13.20 19.31 16.58
CA PRO A 174 12.70 20.67 16.67
C PRO A 174 13.67 21.62 15.97
N LYS A 175 13.15 22.60 15.21
CA LYS A 175 14.01 23.62 14.61
C LYS A 175 14.64 24.52 15.68
N ARG A 176 15.87 24.97 15.42
CA ARG A 176 16.61 25.85 16.35
C ARG A 176 15.80 27.11 16.65
N GLY A 177 15.57 27.39 17.94
CA GLY A 177 14.86 28.57 18.42
C GLY A 177 13.37 28.36 18.74
N VAL A 178 12.83 27.15 18.52
CA VAL A 178 11.48 26.79 18.94
C VAL A 178 11.50 26.34 20.41
N ALA A 179 11.20 27.27 21.32
CA ALA A 179 11.16 27.06 22.77
C ALA A 179 9.74 26.72 23.27
N GLU A 180 9.02 25.84 22.57
CA GLU A 180 7.63 25.52 22.92
C GLU A 180 7.45 24.03 23.19
N GLY A 181 7.93 23.59 24.36
CA GLY A 181 7.51 22.31 24.93
C GLY A 181 5.97 22.29 25.09
N GLY A 182 5.35 21.15 24.74
CA GLY A 182 3.93 20.91 24.96
C GLY A 182 2.97 21.30 23.83
N ARG A 183 3.43 21.80 22.69
CA ARG A 183 2.58 22.00 21.50
C ARG A 183 2.60 20.78 20.57
N TYR A 184 1.46 20.54 19.95
CA TYR A 184 1.31 19.53 18.90
C TYR A 184 1.70 20.11 17.54
N HIS A 185 2.63 19.45 16.87
CA HIS A 185 3.05 19.71 15.49
C HIS A 185 2.57 18.56 14.61
N LYS A 186 2.64 18.71 13.29
CA LYS A 186 2.22 17.68 12.34
C LYS A 186 3.38 17.21 11.49
N LEU A 187 3.47 15.89 11.36
CA LEU A 187 4.27 15.20 10.37
C LEU A 187 3.33 14.34 9.51
N LYS A 188 3.48 14.38 8.20
CA LYS A 188 2.84 13.44 7.29
C LYS A 188 3.81 12.93 6.26
N ILE A 189 3.58 11.69 5.84
CA ILE A 189 4.21 11.14 4.64
C ILE A 189 3.15 11.18 3.54
N VAL A 190 3.47 11.85 2.44
CA VAL A 190 2.55 12.11 1.33
C VAL A 190 3.13 11.49 0.07
N ASP A 191 2.30 10.77 -0.68
CA ASP A 191 2.61 10.38 -2.05
C ASP A 191 2.37 11.59 -2.97
N GLN A 192 3.43 12.19 -3.51
CA GLN A 192 3.30 13.41 -4.33
C GLN A 192 2.54 13.14 -5.64
N ASN A 193 2.68 11.94 -6.22
CA ASN A 193 2.02 11.59 -7.47
C ASN A 193 0.49 11.58 -7.33
N SER A 194 -0.02 11.13 -6.18
CA SER A 194 -1.45 11.07 -5.91
C SER A 194 -1.98 12.19 -5.01
N GLY A 195 -1.09 12.96 -4.37
CA GLY A 195 -1.42 13.92 -3.31
C GLY A 195 -1.99 13.29 -2.04
N ARG A 196 -1.91 11.95 -1.90
CA ARG A 196 -2.53 11.22 -0.79
C ARG A 196 -1.60 11.20 0.42
N SER A 197 -2.11 11.61 1.58
CA SER A 197 -1.44 11.34 2.85
C SER A 197 -1.49 9.83 3.14
N LEU A 198 -0.31 9.23 3.25
CA LEU A 198 -0.12 7.80 3.52
C LEU A 198 -0.18 7.54 5.02
N VAL A 199 0.54 8.34 5.80
CA VAL A 199 0.60 8.30 7.26
C VAL A 199 0.68 9.73 7.80
N GLY A 200 0.16 9.94 9.01
CA GLY A 200 0.28 11.21 9.72
C GLY A 200 0.43 11.00 11.23
N PHE A 201 1.24 11.85 11.85
CA PHE A 201 1.45 11.90 13.29
C PHE A 201 1.31 13.32 13.81
N ASP A 202 0.67 13.44 14.98
CA ASP A 202 0.79 14.63 15.82
C ASP A 202 2.04 14.48 16.69
N ILE A 203 3.02 15.34 16.48
CA ILE A 203 4.32 15.33 17.14
C ILE A 203 4.27 16.26 18.36
N LEU A 204 4.56 15.73 19.54
CA LEU A 204 4.66 16.50 20.77
C LEU A 204 6.13 16.66 21.16
N ASN A 205 6.60 17.90 21.30
CA ASN A 205 7.90 18.16 21.91
C ASN A 205 7.78 18.10 23.43
N VAL A 206 8.39 17.08 24.05
CA VAL A 206 8.43 16.92 25.51
C VAL A 206 9.80 17.27 26.11
N GLY A 207 10.73 17.75 25.29
CA GLY A 207 12.01 18.28 25.75
C GLY A 207 11.84 19.55 26.59
N HIS A 208 12.63 19.66 27.65
CA HIS A 208 12.72 20.83 28.53
C HIS A 208 13.81 21.79 28.07
#